data_AF-A0A533RTX7-F1
#
_entry.id   AF-A0A533RTX7-F1
#
_cell.length_a   1.000
_cell.length_b   1.000
_cell.length_c   1.000
_cell.angle_alpha   90.00
_cell.angle_beta   90.00
_cell.angle_gamma   90.00
#
_symmetry.space_group_name_H-M   'P 1'
#
loop_
_entity.id
_entity.type
_entity.pdbx_description
1 polymer ?
#
loop_
_entity_poly.entity_id
_entity_poly.type
_entity_poly.pdbx_seq_one_letter_code
_entity_poly.pdbx_strand_id
1 'polypeptide(L)'
;MMSAEQRRLAAVMFTDIVGYSSLTQKDERLALELLEEHRKIVRQIIARHNGREIKTMGDAFLIEFGSALEAANCAIDVQNTLHDHNQRWIPERRIHLRVGVHVGDVIQRQGDVLGDAVNIASRIEPLATADGICISQQVYDQVRNKIDRSIDNLGSHQLKNIDCPINVYRILPSWEDSAMAQVGLDRKRVAVLPFLNISPDPIDAYFADGLTEELMVRLSSIRGLKVIARTSIMRYKGTSKSVGEIG
;
A
#
# COMPACT_ATOMS: atom_id res chain seq x y z
N MET A 1 -42.04 11.99 7.25
CA MET A 1 -41.27 12.25 6.02
C MET A 1 -40.28 11.12 5.86
N MET A 2 -40.45 10.24 4.88
CA MET A 2 -39.48 9.18 4.58
C MET A 2 -38.22 9.86 4.03
N SER A 3 -37.05 9.68 4.66
CA SER A 3 -35.81 10.22 4.12
C SER A 3 -35.60 9.62 2.74
N ALA A 4 -35.60 10.44 1.69
CA ALA A 4 -35.34 9.98 0.34
C ALA A 4 -33.96 9.31 0.29
N GLU A 5 -33.88 8.09 -0.23
CA GLU A 5 -32.60 7.42 -0.47
C GLU A 5 -31.86 8.21 -1.54
N GLN A 6 -30.71 8.80 -1.18
CA GLN A 6 -29.91 9.60 -2.09
C GLN A 6 -28.68 8.82 -2.51
N ARG A 7 -28.59 8.51 -3.81
CA ARG A 7 -27.37 7.95 -4.41
C ARG A 7 -26.41 9.08 -4.76
N ARG A 8 -25.13 8.91 -4.41
CA ARG A 8 -24.06 9.81 -4.78
C ARG A 8 -22.72 9.09 -4.88
N LEU A 9 -21.78 9.68 -5.61
CA LEU A 9 -20.38 9.26 -5.59
C LEU A 9 -19.73 9.74 -4.29
N ALA A 10 -19.04 8.83 -3.59
CA ALA A 10 -18.28 9.17 -2.39
C ALA A 10 -17.01 8.32 -2.29
N ALA A 11 -15.99 8.85 -1.62
CA ALA A 11 -14.85 8.06 -1.19
C ALA A 11 -15.13 7.49 0.21
N VAL A 12 -14.90 6.19 0.37
CA VAL A 12 -15.15 5.44 1.60
C VAL A 12 -13.83 4.90 2.09
N MET A 13 -13.53 5.16 3.36
CA MET A 13 -12.33 4.71 4.05
C MET A 13 -12.71 3.80 5.20
N PHE A 14 -12.02 2.67 5.30
CA PHE A 14 -12.01 1.80 6.46
C PHE A 14 -10.65 1.86 7.15
N THR A 15 -10.66 1.83 8.47
CA THR A 15 -9.46 1.63 9.29
C THR A 15 -9.68 0.48 10.26
N ASP A 16 -8.62 -0.20 10.68
CA ASP A 16 -8.68 -1.28 11.69
C ASP A 16 -7.35 -1.36 12.47
N ILE A 17 -7.40 -1.69 13.76
CA ILE A 17 -6.20 -1.84 14.60
C ILE A 17 -5.64 -3.25 14.43
N VAL A 18 -4.36 -3.32 14.04
CA VAL A 18 -3.65 -4.58 13.87
C VAL A 18 -3.55 -5.31 15.22
N GLY A 19 -4.10 -6.53 15.29
CA GLY A 19 -3.97 -7.39 16.46
C GLY A 19 -4.85 -7.00 17.65
N TYR A 20 -5.82 -6.11 17.47
CA TYR A 20 -6.69 -5.64 18.56
C TYR A 20 -7.39 -6.78 19.29
N SER A 21 -8.04 -7.69 18.56
CA SER A 21 -8.75 -8.83 19.18
C SER A 21 -7.83 -9.71 20.04
N SER A 22 -6.56 -9.88 19.64
CA SER A 22 -5.57 -10.63 20.41
C SER A 22 -5.09 -9.87 21.65
N LEU A 23 -5.04 -8.53 21.59
CA LEU A 23 -4.70 -7.70 22.74
C LEU A 23 -5.82 -7.72 23.78
N THR A 24 -7.08 -7.58 23.37
CA THR A 24 -8.24 -7.62 24.27
C THR A 24 -8.29 -8.91 25.10
N GLN A 25 -7.91 -10.05 24.51
CA GLN A 25 -7.87 -11.33 25.23
C GLN A 25 -6.76 -11.40 26.30
N LYS A 26 -5.65 -10.69 26.10
CA LYS A 26 -4.49 -10.70 27.00
C LYS A 26 -4.59 -9.64 28.09
N ASP A 27 -5.02 -8.44 27.71
CA ASP A 27 -5.14 -7.29 28.60
C ASP A 27 -6.26 -6.36 28.09
N GLU A 28 -7.47 -6.60 28.58
CA GLU A 28 -8.67 -5.84 28.20
C GLU A 28 -8.56 -4.35 28.58
N ARG A 29 -7.89 -4.05 29.70
CA ARG A 29 -7.71 -2.67 30.16
C ARG A 29 -6.80 -1.91 29.22
N LEU A 30 -5.65 -2.47 28.87
CA LEU A 30 -4.74 -1.86 27.92
C LEU A 30 -5.39 -1.71 26.53
N ALA A 31 -6.14 -2.72 26.08
CA ALA A 31 -6.87 -2.64 24.81
C ALA A 31 -7.85 -1.47 24.78
N LEU A 32 -8.61 -1.26 25.86
CA LEU A 32 -9.56 -0.15 25.96
C LEU A 32 -8.84 1.21 25.99
N GLU A 33 -7.71 1.32 26.70
CA GLU A 33 -6.89 2.55 26.72
C GLU A 33 -6.39 2.89 25.30
N LEU A 34 -5.81 1.92 24.58
CA LEU A 34 -5.32 2.13 23.22
C LEU A 34 -6.44 2.44 22.23
N LEU A 35 -7.61 1.81 22.39
CA LEU A 35 -8.77 2.09 21.54
C LEU A 35 -9.23 3.54 21.67
N GLU A 36 -9.33 4.07 22.88
CA GLU A 36 -9.74 5.46 23.11
C GLU A 36 -8.69 6.47 22.63
N GLU A 37 -7.39 6.17 22.82
CA GLU A 37 -6.31 6.98 22.25
C GLU A 37 -6.35 7.00 20.72
N HIS A 38 -6.48 5.83 20.09
CA HIS A 38 -6.65 5.68 18.65
C HIS A 38 -7.83 6.51 18.14
N ARG A 39 -9.02 6.36 18.76
CA ARG A 39 -10.23 7.09 18.36
C ARG A 39 -10.04 8.60 18.43
N LYS A 40 -9.36 9.09 19.48
CA LYS A 40 -9.06 10.52 19.64
C LYS A 40 -8.17 11.04 18.52
N ILE A 41 -7.08 10.33 18.19
CA ILE A 41 -6.14 10.70 17.13
C ILE A 41 -6.86 10.73 15.78
N VAL A 42 -7.57 9.64 15.45
CA VAL A 42 -8.22 9.51 14.14
C VAL A 42 -9.34 10.53 13.95
N ARG A 43 -10.21 10.76 14.94
CA ARG A 43 -11.27 11.78 14.84
C ARG A 43 -10.75 13.19 14.61
N GLN A 44 -9.62 13.55 15.23
CA GLN A 44 -9.00 14.85 15.01
C GLN A 44 -8.52 15.02 13.56
N ILE A 45 -8.02 13.97 12.94
CA ILE A 45 -7.50 14.00 11.57
C ILE A 45 -8.64 13.96 10.56
N ILE A 46 -9.66 13.12 10.77
CA ILE A 46 -10.88 13.07 9.96
C ILE A 46 -11.49 14.47 9.80
N ALA A 47 -11.64 15.20 10.91
CA ALA A 47 -12.22 16.54 10.92
C ALA A 47 -11.40 17.57 10.11
N ARG A 48 -10.07 17.41 10.03
CA ARG A 48 -9.19 18.30 9.25
C ARG A 48 -9.33 18.09 7.74
N HIS A 49 -9.71 16.89 7.32
CA HIS A 49 -9.82 16.49 5.91
C HIS A 49 -11.27 16.45 5.42
N ASN A 50 -12.18 17.16 6.08
CA ASN A 50 -13.62 17.17 5.75
C ASN A 50 -14.27 15.77 5.71
N GLY A 51 -13.68 14.80 6.43
CA GLY A 51 -14.24 13.47 6.54
C GLY A 51 -15.43 13.43 7.48
N ARG A 52 -16.37 12.55 7.19
CA ARG A 52 -17.53 12.28 8.04
C ARG A 52 -17.42 10.86 8.59
N GLU A 53 -17.25 10.73 9.89
CA GLU A 53 -17.42 9.46 10.59
C GLU A 53 -18.87 9.00 10.44
N ILE A 54 -19.08 7.84 9.82
CA ILE A 54 -20.40 7.23 9.65
C ILE A 54 -20.72 6.36 10.86
N LYS A 55 -19.81 5.45 11.20
CA LYS A 55 -19.92 4.55 12.36
C LYS A 55 -18.57 3.91 12.70
N THR A 56 -18.49 3.39 13.91
CA THR A 56 -17.40 2.53 14.38
C THR A 56 -17.88 1.09 14.53
N MET A 57 -17.05 0.12 14.17
CA MET A 57 -17.31 -1.32 14.27
C MET A 57 -16.22 -1.95 15.15
N GLY A 58 -16.36 -1.82 16.47
CA GLY A 58 -15.28 -2.16 17.40
C GLY A 58 -14.17 -1.12 17.34
N ASP A 59 -12.99 -1.55 16.90
CA ASP A 59 -11.81 -0.72 16.64
C ASP A 59 -11.76 -0.17 15.20
N ALA A 60 -12.62 -0.68 14.31
CA ALA A 60 -12.67 -0.20 12.94
C ALA A 60 -13.51 1.08 12.78
N PHE A 61 -13.08 1.98 11.90
CA PHE A 61 -13.86 3.15 11.48
C PHE A 61 -14.39 2.98 10.06
N LEU A 62 -15.63 3.45 9.84
CA LEU A 62 -16.17 3.71 8.52
C LEU A 62 -16.33 5.22 8.32
N ILE A 63 -15.60 5.77 7.36
CA ILE A 63 -15.50 7.21 7.13
C ILE A 63 -15.83 7.52 5.67
N GLU A 64 -16.61 8.56 5.46
CA GLU A 64 -17.00 9.05 4.14
C GLU A 64 -16.33 10.39 3.84
N PHE A 65 -15.85 10.55 2.60
CA PHE A 65 -15.27 11.79 2.09
C PHE A 65 -15.94 12.18 0.77
N GLY A 66 -16.00 13.49 0.52
CA GLY A 66 -16.47 14.02 -0.76
C GLY A 66 -15.46 13.86 -1.91
N SER A 67 -14.20 13.53 -1.59
CA SER A 67 -13.10 13.43 -2.54
C SER A 67 -12.17 12.25 -2.24
N ALA A 68 -11.74 11.54 -3.27
CA ALA A 68 -10.72 10.50 -3.15
C ALA A 68 -9.36 11.07 -2.68
N LEU A 69 -9.06 12.32 -3.04
CA LEU A 69 -7.83 12.99 -2.62
C LEU A 69 -7.84 13.33 -1.12
N GLU A 70 -8.98 13.80 -0.60
CA GLU A 70 -9.15 14.07 0.83
C GLU A 70 -9.03 12.78 1.64
N ALA A 71 -9.66 11.69 1.18
CA ALA A 71 -9.55 10.39 1.81
C ALA A 71 -8.10 9.88 1.85
N ALA A 72 -7.36 9.99 0.73
CA ALA A 72 -5.96 9.57 0.65
C ALA A 72 -5.05 10.41 1.56
N ASN A 73 -5.21 11.74 1.57
CA ASN A 73 -4.43 12.62 2.44
C ASN A 73 -4.76 12.39 3.92
N CYS A 74 -6.03 12.15 4.26
CA CYS A 74 -6.43 11.76 5.60
C CYS A 74 -5.74 10.46 6.04
N ALA A 75 -5.73 9.44 5.17
CA ALA A 75 -5.05 8.17 5.47
C ALA A 75 -3.54 8.36 5.71
N ILE A 76 -2.89 9.17 4.87
CA ILE A 76 -1.46 9.50 5.01
C ILE A 76 -1.19 10.21 6.35
N ASP A 77 -2.01 11.19 6.71
CA ASP A 77 -1.85 11.93 7.96
C ASP A 77 -2.12 11.09 9.20
N VAL A 78 -3.10 10.17 9.13
CA VAL A 78 -3.35 9.17 10.18
C VAL A 78 -2.09 8.32 10.40
N GLN A 79 -1.50 7.76 9.34
CA GLN A 79 -0.30 6.94 9.46
C GLN A 79 0.91 7.74 9.97
N ASN A 80 1.13 8.97 9.47
CA ASN A 80 2.22 9.83 9.97
C ASN A 80 2.06 10.16 11.46
N THR A 81 0.85 10.53 11.89
CA THR A 81 0.59 10.89 13.28
C THR A 81 0.76 9.69 14.22
N LEU A 82 0.33 8.51 13.80
CA LEU A 82 0.52 7.28 14.58
C LEU A 82 1.97 6.84 14.61
N HIS A 83 2.72 7.03 13.52
CA HIS A 83 4.15 6.78 13.52
C HIS A 83 4.88 7.63 14.56
N ASP A 84 4.64 8.94 14.56
CA ASP A 84 5.23 9.88 15.54
C ASP A 84 4.80 9.56 16.98
N HIS A 85 3.56 9.12 17.16
CA HIS A 85 3.05 8.66 18.45
C HIS A 85 3.80 7.39 18.89
N ASN A 86 3.90 6.38 18.03
CA ASN A 86 4.51 5.07 18.32
C ASN A 86 6.00 5.15 18.64
N GLN A 87 6.72 6.15 18.13
CA GLN A 87 8.12 6.40 18.48
C GLN A 87 8.32 6.76 19.96
N ARG A 88 7.30 7.30 20.64
CA ARG A 88 7.37 7.73 22.04
C ARG A 88 7.03 6.62 23.03
N TRP A 89 6.56 5.48 22.54
CA TRP A 89 6.01 4.40 23.35
C TRP A 89 6.75 3.08 23.16
N ILE A 90 6.70 2.26 24.20
CA ILE A 90 7.16 0.87 24.17
C ILE A 90 6.32 0.05 23.17
N PRO A 91 6.87 -1.03 22.57
CA PRO A 91 6.19 -1.81 21.53
C PRO A 91 4.76 -2.24 21.87
N GLU A 92 4.48 -2.56 23.12
CA GLU A 92 3.18 -3.05 23.61
C GLU A 92 2.07 -1.97 23.60
N ARG A 93 2.45 -0.69 23.57
CA ARG A 93 1.52 0.45 23.50
C ARG A 93 1.46 1.08 22.10
N ARG A 94 2.16 0.51 21.11
CA ARG A 94 2.13 1.03 19.75
C ARG A 94 0.81 0.66 19.08
N ILE A 95 0.22 1.64 18.41
CA ILE A 95 -1.04 1.50 17.68
C ILE A 95 -0.69 1.40 16.21
N HIS A 96 -0.84 0.20 15.65
CA HIS A 96 -0.63 -0.06 14.24
C HIS A 96 -1.97 -0.14 13.53
N LEU A 97 -2.12 0.59 12.42
CA LEU A 97 -3.38 0.63 11.66
C LEU A 97 -3.23 0.09 10.25
N ARG A 98 -4.29 -0.57 9.79
CA ARG A 98 -4.54 -0.79 8.37
C ARG A 98 -5.57 0.21 7.87
N VAL A 99 -5.38 0.67 6.64
CA VAL A 99 -6.33 1.57 5.99
C VAL A 99 -6.67 1.06 4.59
N GLY A 100 -7.96 1.04 4.26
CA GLY A 100 -8.48 0.72 2.93
C GLY A 100 -9.33 1.86 2.40
N VAL A 101 -9.08 2.30 1.16
CA VAL A 101 -9.84 3.39 0.51
C VAL A 101 -10.38 2.97 -0.85
N HIS A 102 -11.66 3.26 -1.09
CA HIS A 102 -12.30 3.09 -2.38
C HIS A 102 -13.21 4.28 -2.70
N VAL A 103 -13.51 4.48 -3.98
CA VAL A 103 -14.44 5.52 -4.45
C VAL A 103 -15.45 4.88 -5.39
N GLY A 104 -16.72 5.13 -5.11
CA GLY A 104 -17.83 4.54 -5.86
C GLY A 104 -19.18 5.09 -5.43
N ASP A 105 -20.23 4.59 -6.06
CA ASP A 105 -21.60 4.96 -5.72
C ASP A 105 -21.99 4.41 -4.35
N VAL A 106 -22.55 5.29 -3.52
CA VAL A 106 -23.12 4.95 -2.22
C VAL A 106 -24.54 5.45 -2.10
N ILE A 107 -25.32 4.76 -1.27
CA ILE A 107 -26.69 5.13 -0.90
C ILE A 107 -26.68 5.59 0.54
N GLN A 108 -27.12 6.84 0.77
CA GLN A 108 -27.25 7.38 2.10
C GLN A 108 -28.66 7.13 2.64
N ARG A 109 -28.75 6.50 3.82
CA ARG A 109 -30.03 6.18 4.48
C ARG A 109 -29.88 6.29 5.99
N GLN A 110 -30.72 7.12 6.62
CA GLN A 110 -30.77 7.29 8.09
C GLN A 110 -29.40 7.60 8.73
N GLY A 111 -28.52 8.31 8.01
CA GLY A 111 -27.17 8.65 8.49
C GLY A 111 -26.12 7.57 8.25
N ASP A 112 -26.51 6.40 7.74
CA ASP A 112 -25.60 5.33 7.31
C ASP A 112 -25.30 5.41 5.81
N VAL A 113 -24.23 4.72 5.40
CA VAL A 113 -23.77 4.61 4.02
C VAL A 113 -23.76 3.13 3.64
N LEU A 114 -24.47 2.81 2.55
CA LEU A 114 -24.66 1.45 2.06
C LEU A 114 -24.27 1.39 0.59
N GLY A 115 -23.92 0.20 0.12
CA GLY A 115 -23.66 -0.06 -1.29
C GLY A 115 -22.37 -0.84 -1.52
N ASP A 116 -22.15 -1.16 -2.79
CA ASP A 116 -21.00 -1.97 -3.20
C ASP A 116 -19.66 -1.29 -2.88
N ALA A 117 -19.60 0.04 -2.97
CA ALA A 117 -18.40 0.79 -2.62
C ALA A 117 -17.96 0.58 -1.17
N VAL A 118 -18.91 0.42 -0.24
CA VAL A 118 -18.62 0.13 1.17
C VAL A 118 -18.06 -1.30 1.31
N ASN A 119 -18.66 -2.26 0.58
CA ASN A 119 -18.18 -3.63 0.56
C ASN A 119 -16.76 -3.73 0.02
N ILE A 120 -16.47 -3.09 -1.12
CA ILE A 120 -15.14 -3.04 -1.72
C ILE A 120 -14.13 -2.44 -0.75
N ALA A 121 -14.42 -1.27 -0.16
CA ALA A 121 -13.50 -0.62 0.80
C ALA A 121 -13.17 -1.53 2.01
N SER A 122 -14.19 -2.21 2.58
CA SER A 122 -14.02 -3.16 3.69
C SER A 122 -13.23 -4.42 3.33
N ARG A 123 -13.05 -4.70 2.03
CA ARG A 123 -12.27 -5.84 1.52
C ARG A 123 -10.87 -5.43 1.07
N ILE A 124 -10.66 -4.14 0.82
CA ILE A 124 -9.33 -3.59 0.52
C ILE A 124 -8.54 -3.37 1.82
N GLU A 125 -9.17 -2.92 2.90
CA GLU A 125 -8.50 -2.70 4.19
C GLU A 125 -7.69 -3.92 4.67
N PRO A 126 -8.19 -5.16 4.64
CA PRO A 126 -7.44 -6.33 5.11
C PRO A 126 -6.23 -6.68 4.23
N LEU A 127 -6.15 -6.13 3.01
CA LEU A 127 -5.00 -6.33 2.12
C LEU A 127 -3.81 -5.43 2.50
N ALA A 128 -4.05 -4.41 3.31
CA ALA A 128 -2.98 -3.57 3.82
C ALA A 128 -2.12 -4.34 4.83
N THR A 129 -0.82 -4.12 4.79
CA THR A 129 0.08 -4.53 5.89
C THR A 129 -0.13 -3.62 7.09
N ALA A 130 0.45 -3.97 8.25
CA ALA A 130 0.51 -3.04 9.37
C ALA A 130 1.12 -1.70 8.93
N ASP A 131 0.52 -0.60 9.36
CA ASP A 131 0.83 0.78 8.96
C ASP A 131 0.66 1.08 7.45
N GLY A 132 0.03 0.16 6.72
CA GLY A 132 -0.21 0.26 5.29
C GLY A 132 -1.49 0.99 4.93
N ILE A 133 -1.49 1.59 3.74
CA ILE A 133 -2.67 2.20 3.11
C ILE A 133 -2.88 1.52 1.76
N CYS A 134 -3.98 0.78 1.63
CA CYS A 134 -4.38 0.17 0.36
C CYS A 134 -5.52 0.97 -0.28
N ILE A 135 -5.42 1.17 -1.59
CA ILE A 135 -6.41 1.92 -2.37
C ILE A 135 -6.82 1.15 -3.61
N SER A 136 -8.08 1.28 -4.02
CA SER A 136 -8.53 0.74 -5.31
C SER A 136 -7.97 1.50 -6.52
N GLN A 137 -8.01 0.89 -7.71
CA GLN A 137 -7.73 1.53 -9.00
C GLN A 137 -8.40 2.90 -9.17
N GLN A 138 -9.68 3.01 -8.82
CA GLN A 138 -10.44 4.24 -9.00
C GLN A 138 -9.92 5.39 -8.13
N VAL A 139 -9.40 5.07 -6.94
CA VAL A 139 -8.76 6.06 -6.07
C VAL A 139 -7.38 6.41 -6.64
N TYR A 140 -6.59 5.41 -7.02
CA TYR A 140 -5.28 5.59 -7.64
C TYR A 140 -5.34 6.56 -8.84
N ASP A 141 -6.29 6.35 -9.75
CA ASP A 141 -6.45 7.18 -10.95
C ASP A 141 -6.73 8.65 -10.62
N GLN A 142 -7.35 8.93 -9.47
CA GLN A 142 -7.67 10.28 -9.02
C GLN A 142 -6.52 10.96 -8.27
N VAL A 143 -5.62 10.20 -7.63
CA VAL A 143 -4.62 10.73 -6.68
C VAL A 143 -3.17 10.62 -7.15
N ARG A 144 -2.83 9.74 -8.10
CA ARG A 144 -1.44 9.41 -8.50
C ARG A 144 -0.50 10.58 -8.82
N ASN A 145 -1.04 11.73 -9.23
CA ASN A 145 -0.26 12.94 -9.57
C ASN A 145 -0.56 14.12 -8.63
N LYS A 146 -1.21 13.87 -7.49
CA LYS A 146 -1.71 14.90 -6.57
C LYS A 146 -1.25 14.70 -5.13
N ILE A 147 -0.65 13.55 -4.83
CA ILE A 147 -0.05 13.26 -3.53
C ILE A 147 1.46 13.20 -3.66
N ASP A 148 2.17 13.67 -2.64
CA ASP A 148 3.63 13.66 -2.57
C ASP A 148 4.11 12.34 -1.96
N ARG A 149 3.61 11.21 -2.46
CA ARG A 149 3.94 9.86 -1.98
C ARG A 149 4.05 8.87 -3.12
N SER A 150 4.99 7.95 -3.00
CA SER A 150 5.10 6.81 -3.92
C SER A 150 3.92 5.85 -3.75
N ILE A 151 3.46 5.27 -4.87
CA ILE A 151 2.35 4.30 -4.88
C ILE A 151 2.78 3.03 -5.62
N ASP A 152 2.75 1.90 -4.94
CA ASP A 152 3.04 0.58 -5.50
C ASP A 152 1.78 -0.09 -6.04
N ASN A 153 1.93 -0.86 -7.13
CA ASN A 153 0.85 -1.70 -7.64
C ASN A 153 0.92 -3.09 -6.98
N LEU A 154 -0.14 -3.49 -6.27
CA LEU A 154 -0.26 -4.82 -5.65
C LEU A 154 -0.94 -5.85 -6.57
N GLY A 155 -1.27 -5.46 -7.80
CA GLY A 155 -1.89 -6.30 -8.80
C GLY A 155 -3.41 -6.44 -8.63
N SER A 156 -3.97 -7.40 -9.36
CA SER A 156 -5.40 -7.67 -9.46
C SER A 156 -5.84 -8.64 -8.35
N HIS A 157 -6.83 -8.24 -7.55
CA HIS A 157 -7.39 -9.04 -6.45
C HIS A 157 -8.85 -9.38 -6.69
N GLN A 158 -9.21 -10.66 -6.56
CA GLN A 158 -10.62 -11.08 -6.54
C GLN A 158 -11.17 -10.91 -5.13
N LEU A 159 -12.08 -9.96 -4.95
CA LEU A 159 -12.71 -9.70 -3.66
C LEU A 159 -13.99 -10.54 -3.51
N LYS A 160 -14.29 -10.97 -2.28
CA LYS A 160 -15.49 -11.77 -2.00
C LYS A 160 -16.76 -10.99 -2.38
N ASN A 161 -17.65 -11.62 -3.15
CA ASN A 161 -18.93 -11.08 -3.61
C ASN A 161 -18.81 -9.88 -4.57
N ILE A 162 -17.68 -9.75 -5.27
CA ILE A 162 -17.46 -8.74 -6.31
C ILE A 162 -17.11 -9.49 -7.59
N ASP A 163 -17.83 -9.23 -8.68
CA ASP A 163 -17.74 -10.04 -9.89
C ASP A 163 -16.41 -9.85 -10.64
N CYS A 164 -15.98 -8.60 -10.79
CA CYS A 164 -14.75 -8.24 -11.48
C CYS A 164 -13.60 -8.04 -10.50
N PRO A 165 -12.40 -8.60 -10.77
CA PRO A 165 -11.26 -8.36 -9.91
C PRO A 165 -10.85 -6.88 -9.97
N ILE A 166 -10.37 -6.38 -8.84
CA ILE A 166 -10.00 -4.97 -8.66
C ILE A 166 -8.49 -4.89 -8.50
N ASN A 167 -7.84 -4.00 -9.27
CA ASN A 167 -6.45 -3.67 -9.02
C ASN A 167 -6.33 -2.85 -7.73
N VAL A 168 -5.44 -3.30 -6.85
CA VAL A 168 -5.17 -2.66 -5.56
C VAL A 168 -3.77 -2.07 -5.60
N TYR A 169 -3.63 -0.90 -5.01
CA TYR A 169 -2.39 -0.16 -4.90
C TYR A 169 -2.08 0.11 -3.44
N ARG A 170 -0.81 0.29 -3.11
CA ARG A 170 -0.35 0.65 -1.77
C ARG A 170 0.30 2.02 -1.79
N ILE A 171 -0.19 2.94 -0.99
CA ILE A 171 0.51 4.22 -0.75
C ILE A 171 1.60 3.95 0.28
N LEU A 172 2.85 4.31 -0.04
CA LEU A 172 3.97 4.12 0.86
C LEU A 172 3.98 5.18 1.97
N PRO A 173 4.13 4.78 3.24
CA PRO A 173 4.28 5.72 4.34
C PRO A 173 5.61 6.49 4.23
N SER A 174 5.68 7.68 4.83
CA SER A 174 6.80 8.62 4.64
C SER A 174 8.17 8.07 5.05
N TRP A 175 8.23 7.18 6.03
CA TRP A 175 9.44 6.51 6.47
C TRP A 175 9.89 5.35 5.56
N GLU A 176 8.98 4.76 4.79
CA GLU A 176 9.31 3.77 3.74
C GLU A 176 9.59 4.45 2.40
N ASP A 177 8.93 5.57 2.13
CA ASP A 177 9.22 6.44 0.99
C ASP A 177 10.65 6.97 1.09
N SER A 178 11.14 7.23 2.31
CA SER A 178 12.55 7.56 2.57
C SER A 178 13.50 6.39 2.35
N ALA A 179 13.08 5.14 2.59
CA ALA A 179 13.88 3.96 2.30
C ALA A 179 14.00 3.70 0.80
N MET A 180 12.93 3.93 0.02
CA MET A 180 12.99 3.87 -1.44
C MET A 180 13.63 5.12 -2.08
N ALA A 181 13.48 6.32 -1.49
CA ALA A 181 14.15 7.54 -1.93
C ALA A 181 15.66 7.55 -1.56
N GLN A 182 16.06 6.85 -0.50
CA GLN A 182 17.48 6.58 -0.18
C GLN A 182 18.08 5.45 -1.00
N VAL A 183 17.26 4.51 -1.51
CA VAL A 183 17.62 3.80 -2.74
C VAL A 183 17.32 4.74 -3.91
N GLY A 184 17.99 5.89 -3.94
CA GLY A 184 18.25 6.53 -5.20
C GLY A 184 18.90 5.45 -6.05
N LEU A 185 18.14 4.83 -6.96
CA LEU A 185 18.68 4.04 -8.04
C LEU A 185 19.73 4.97 -8.60
N ASP A 186 21.00 4.68 -8.30
CA ASP A 186 22.13 5.40 -8.86
C ASP A 186 21.89 5.20 -10.35
N ARG A 187 21.28 6.18 -11.05
CA ARG A 187 20.79 6.05 -12.44
C ARG A 187 21.93 5.74 -13.41
N LYS A 188 23.14 5.76 -12.88
CA LYS A 188 24.41 5.40 -13.43
C LYS A 188 24.83 3.98 -13.07
N ARG A 189 23.97 3.11 -12.54
CA ARG A 189 24.25 1.69 -12.29
C ARG A 189 23.44 0.81 -13.22
N VAL A 190 24.09 -0.20 -13.77
CA VAL A 190 23.44 -1.20 -14.62
C VAL A 190 23.88 -2.60 -14.20
N ALA A 191 22.91 -3.51 -14.11
CA ALA A 191 23.17 -4.94 -14.01
C ALA A 191 22.76 -5.58 -15.33
N VAL A 192 23.60 -6.46 -15.87
CA VAL A 192 23.25 -7.32 -17.01
C VAL A 192 22.91 -8.67 -16.41
N LEU A 193 21.65 -9.11 -16.50
CA LEU A 193 21.29 -10.43 -16.01
C LEU A 193 21.83 -11.51 -16.95
N PRO A 194 22.20 -12.71 -16.43
CA PRO A 194 22.67 -13.81 -17.26
C PRO A 194 21.64 -14.16 -18.34
N PHE A 195 22.06 -14.21 -19.60
CA PHE A 195 21.18 -14.61 -20.69
C PHE A 195 20.75 -16.07 -20.52
N LEU A 196 19.50 -16.34 -20.91
CA LEU A 196 18.98 -17.70 -20.93
C LEU A 196 19.54 -18.44 -22.14
N ASN A 197 20.00 -19.67 -21.94
CA ASN A 197 20.21 -20.58 -23.06
C ASN A 197 18.85 -21.06 -23.55
N ILE A 198 18.42 -20.59 -24.72
CA ILE A 198 17.18 -21.00 -25.39
C ILE A 198 17.37 -22.24 -26.28
N SER A 199 18.61 -22.68 -26.47
CA SER A 199 18.93 -23.91 -27.20
C SER A 199 18.66 -25.14 -26.33
N PRO A 200 18.20 -26.26 -26.92
CA PRO A 200 18.12 -27.53 -26.21
C PRO A 200 19.50 -28.14 -25.91
N ASP A 201 20.57 -27.64 -26.54
CA ASP A 201 21.93 -28.12 -26.29
C ASP A 201 22.55 -27.42 -25.05
N PRO A 202 22.92 -28.15 -23.99
CA PRO A 202 23.61 -27.59 -22.83
C PRO A 202 24.95 -26.94 -23.15
N ILE A 203 25.60 -27.33 -24.25
CA ILE A 203 26.88 -26.77 -24.69
C ILE A 203 26.70 -25.29 -25.02
N ASP A 204 25.59 -24.88 -25.64
CA ASP A 204 25.34 -23.47 -26.01
C ASP A 204 25.22 -22.51 -24.81
N ALA A 205 25.19 -23.03 -23.58
CA ALA A 205 25.20 -22.21 -22.37
C ALA A 205 26.47 -21.34 -22.25
N TYR A 206 27.62 -21.79 -22.78
CA TYR A 206 28.84 -20.96 -22.79
C TYR A 206 28.66 -19.71 -23.64
N PHE A 207 27.85 -19.77 -24.71
CA PHE A 207 27.59 -18.66 -25.60
C PHE A 207 26.75 -17.58 -24.90
N ALA A 208 25.70 -17.99 -24.18
CA ALA A 208 24.89 -17.09 -23.36
C ALA A 208 25.71 -16.42 -22.25
N ASP A 209 26.61 -17.18 -21.59
CA ASP A 209 27.53 -16.64 -20.60
C ASP A 209 28.52 -15.65 -21.22
N GLY A 210 29.12 -15.99 -22.36
CA GLY A 210 30.06 -15.12 -23.06
C GLY A 210 29.42 -13.81 -23.53
N LEU A 211 28.19 -13.87 -24.04
CA LEU A 211 27.43 -12.69 -24.45
C LEU A 211 27.06 -11.79 -23.25
N THR A 212 26.74 -12.40 -22.10
CA THR A 212 26.55 -11.67 -20.84
C THR A 212 27.83 -10.92 -20.47
N GLU A 213 28.98 -11.59 -20.50
CA GLU A 213 30.26 -10.99 -20.15
C GLU A 213 30.68 -9.88 -21.12
N GLU A 214 30.53 -10.09 -22.43
CA GLU A 214 30.88 -9.07 -23.42
C GLU A 214 30.05 -7.79 -23.20
N LEU A 215 28.74 -7.92 -22.96
CA LEU A 215 27.87 -6.78 -22.68
C LEU A 215 28.29 -6.03 -21.41
N MET A 216 28.64 -6.75 -20.34
CA MET A 216 29.16 -6.12 -19.12
C MET A 216 30.45 -5.35 -19.38
N VAL A 217 31.37 -5.93 -20.16
CA VAL A 217 32.63 -5.27 -20.52
C VAL A 217 32.37 -4.02 -21.34
N ARG A 218 31.53 -4.10 -22.37
CA ARG A 218 31.13 -2.95 -23.21
C ARG A 218 30.52 -1.83 -22.38
N LEU A 219 29.58 -2.15 -21.50
CA LEU A 219 28.92 -1.18 -20.63
C LEU A 219 29.88 -0.56 -19.62
N SER A 220 30.87 -1.32 -19.14
CA SER A 220 31.85 -0.80 -18.16
C SER A 220 32.80 0.24 -18.76
N SER A 221 32.93 0.28 -20.09
CA SER A 221 33.69 1.32 -20.79
C SER A 221 32.99 2.68 -20.87
N ILE A 222 31.69 2.75 -20.56
CA ILE A 222 30.91 3.99 -20.61
C ILE A 222 31.24 4.85 -19.39
N ARG A 223 31.80 6.04 -19.63
CA ARG A 223 32.17 6.97 -18.55
C ARG A 223 30.96 7.34 -17.71
N GLY A 224 31.11 7.18 -16.40
CA GLY A 224 30.06 7.51 -15.44
C GLY A 224 29.00 6.43 -15.31
N LEU A 225 29.12 5.28 -15.97
CA LEU A 225 28.29 4.09 -15.74
C LEU A 225 29.05 3.09 -14.86
N LYS A 226 28.37 2.56 -13.84
CA LYS A 226 28.86 1.53 -12.91
C LYS A 226 28.15 0.23 -13.24
N VAL A 227 28.89 -0.73 -13.77
CA VAL A 227 28.35 -2.06 -14.05
C VAL A 227 28.48 -2.94 -12.81
N ILE A 228 27.40 -3.62 -12.43
CA ILE A 228 27.41 -4.56 -11.30
C ILE A 228 28.28 -5.77 -11.64
N ALA A 229 29.09 -6.23 -10.68
CA ALA A 229 30.07 -7.29 -10.90
C ALA A 229 29.44 -8.64 -11.29
N ARG A 230 30.17 -9.43 -12.08
CA ARG A 230 29.74 -10.76 -12.56
C ARG A 230 29.35 -11.69 -11.42
N THR A 231 30.12 -11.70 -10.35
CA THR A 231 29.89 -12.56 -9.17
C THR A 231 28.57 -12.27 -8.46
N SER A 232 28.05 -11.05 -8.58
CA SER A 232 26.76 -10.64 -8.03
C SER A 232 25.61 -11.10 -8.92
N ILE A 233 25.71 -10.92 -10.25
CA ILE A 233 24.64 -11.27 -11.20
C ILE A 233 24.49 -12.79 -11.42
N MET A 234 25.58 -13.56 -11.31
CA MET A 234 25.56 -15.00 -11.59
C MET A 234 24.73 -15.80 -10.58
N ARG A 235 24.41 -15.21 -9.42
CA ARG A 235 23.48 -15.76 -8.43
C ARG A 235 22.03 -15.83 -8.94
N TYR A 236 21.70 -15.06 -9.98
CA TYR A 236 20.38 -15.01 -10.59
C TYR A 236 20.26 -15.88 -11.85
N LYS A 237 21.34 -16.58 -12.24
CA LYS A 237 21.31 -17.51 -13.38
C LYS A 237 20.33 -18.65 -13.11
N GLY A 238 19.40 -18.87 -14.03
CA GLY A 238 18.38 -19.92 -13.91
C GLY A 238 17.31 -19.66 -12.85
N THR A 239 17.24 -18.46 -12.28
CA THR A 239 16.15 -18.09 -11.35
C THR A 239 14.88 -17.74 -12.11
N SER A 240 13.73 -17.96 -11.47
CA SER A 240 12.40 -17.57 -12.00
C SER A 240 11.99 -16.16 -11.58
N LYS A 241 12.88 -15.42 -10.91
CA LYS A 241 12.60 -14.06 -10.43
C LYS A 241 12.55 -13.11 -11.62
N SER A 242 11.51 -12.30 -11.70
CA SER A 242 11.37 -11.23 -12.68
C SER A 242 12.35 -10.08 -12.39
N VAL A 243 12.57 -9.22 -13.39
CA VAL A 243 13.47 -8.06 -13.25
C VAL A 243 13.07 -7.19 -12.06
N GLY A 244 11.78 -6.90 -11.88
CA GLY A 244 11.27 -6.10 -10.76
C GLY A 244 11.34 -6.78 -9.39
N GLU A 245 11.51 -8.11 -9.33
CA GLU A 245 11.78 -8.83 -8.07
C GLU A 245 13.29 -8.87 -7.74
N ILE A 246 14.15 -8.59 -8.71
CA ILE A 246 15.62 -8.57 -8.54
C ILE A 246 16.11 -7.16 -8.24
N GLY A 247 15.50 -6.13 -8.84
CA GLY A 247 15.85 -4.72 -8.62
C GLY A 247 14.94 -3.73 -9.32
#